data_AF-A0A2V6N578-F1
#
_entry.id   AF-A0A2V6N578-F1
#
_cell.length_a   1.000
_cell.length_b   1.000
_cell.length_c   1.000
_cell.angle_alpha   90.00
_cell.angle_beta   90.00
_cell.angle_gamma   90.00
#
_symmetry.space_group_name_H-M   'P 1'
#
loop_
_entity.id
_entity.type
_entity.pdbx_description
1 polymer ?
#
loop_
_entity_poly.entity_id
_entity_poly.type
_entity_poly.pdbx_seq_one_letter_code
_entity_poly.pdbx_strand_id
1 'polypeptide(L)' 'MRYTMRTMSLWKKLLWIAVTLLGLGSIAILATSRGEQINALWIIVAGLCAFAISYRFYSKWLASKVLLLNDQRATPA' A
#
# COMPACT_ATOMS: atom_id res chain seq x y z
N MET A 1 4.22 12.75 25.60
CA MET A 1 4.98 12.10 24.51
C MET A 1 4.94 10.58 24.71
N ARG A 2 3.86 9.92 24.27
CA ARG A 2 3.72 8.46 24.28
C ARG A 2 3.26 8.05 22.89
N TYR A 3 4.19 7.63 22.04
CA TYR A 3 3.83 6.91 20.84
C TYR A 3 3.49 5.49 21.28
N THR A 4 2.23 5.30 21.69
CA THR A 4 1.67 3.97 21.93
C THR A 4 1.89 3.19 20.64
N MET A 5 2.82 2.23 20.67
CA MET A 5 3.09 1.36 19.54
C MET A 5 1.79 0.62 19.23
N ARG A 6 1.00 1.15 18.28
CA ARG A 6 -0.18 0.46 17.75
C ARG A 6 0.35 -0.73 16.95
N THR A 7 0.57 -1.83 17.66
CA THR A 7 0.96 -3.12 17.10
C THR A 7 -0.01 -3.44 15.98
N MET A 8 0.51 -3.56 14.76
CA MET A 8 -0.32 -3.89 13.61
C MET A 8 -0.99 -5.24 13.87
N SER A 9 -2.33 -5.23 13.94
CA SER A 9 -3.14 -6.44 14.05
C SER A 9 -2.66 -7.50 13.05
N LEU A 10 -2.62 -8.76 13.48
CA LEU A 10 -2.20 -9.90 12.65
C LEU A 10 -2.88 -9.91 11.28
N TRP A 11 -4.16 -9.54 11.23
CA TRP A 11 -4.93 -9.36 10.00
C TRP A 11 -4.34 -8.32 9.04
N LYS A 12 -3.87 -7.18 9.57
CA LYS A 12 -3.24 -6.14 8.75
C LYS A 12 -1.88 -6.59 8.22
N LYS A 13 -1.14 -7.40 8.97
CA LYS A 13 0.12 -8.01 8.50
C LYS A 13 -0.14 -8.99 7.36
N LEU A 14 -1.18 -9.83 7.50
CA LEU A 14 -1.60 -10.78 6.48
C LEU A 14 -2.00 -10.10 5.17
N LEU A 15 -2.78 -9.01 5.25
CA LEU A 15 -3.11 -8.18 4.08
C LEU A 15 -1.86 -7.60 3.40
N TRP A 16 -0.89 -7.12 4.19
CA TRP A 16 0.37 -6.60 3.64
C TRP A 16 1.20 -7.66 2.94
N ILE A 17 1.28 -8.87 3.54
CA ILE A 17 1.96 -10.01 2.93
C ILE A 17 1.30 -10.37 1.59
N ALA A 18 -0.03 -10.43 1.53
CA ALA A 18 -0.77 -10.72 0.30
C ALA A 18 -0.50 -9.70 -0.81
N VAL A 19 -0.47 -8.40 -0.47
CA VAL A 19 -0.13 -7.32 -1.43
C VAL A 19 1.29 -7.49 -1.95
N THR A 20 2.27 -7.75 -1.08
CA THR A 20 3.66 -7.95 -1.52
C THR A 20 3.85 -9.19 -2.37
N LEU A 21 3.13 -10.28 -2.08
CA LEU A 21 3.17 -11.50 -2.88
C LEU A 21 2.57 -11.28 -4.27
N LEU A 22 1.45 -10.56 -4.36
CA LEU A 22 0.83 -10.19 -5.63
C LEU A 22 1.75 -9.28 -6.47
N GLY A 23 2.41 -8.31 -5.85
CA GLY A 23 3.40 -7.46 -6.52
C GLY A 23 4.59 -8.22 -7.07
N LEU A 24 5.19 -9.07 -6.23
CA LEU A 24 6.32 -9.91 -6.62
C LEU A 24 5.93 -10.87 -7.75
N GLY A 25 4.76 -11.51 -7.63
CA GLY A 25 4.23 -12.41 -8.66
C GLY A 25 3.99 -11.71 -9.98
N SER A 26 3.44 -10.50 -9.97
CA SER A 26 3.19 -9.72 -11.19
C SER A 26 4.49 -9.37 -11.93
N ILE A 27 5.53 -8.95 -11.19
CA ILE A 27 6.84 -8.62 -11.76
C ILE A 27 7.56 -9.89 -12.25
N ALA A 28 7.48 -10.99 -11.50
CA ALA A 28 8.08 -12.27 -11.89
C ALA A 28 7.50 -12.80 -13.22
N ILE A 29 6.19 -12.60 -13.43
CA ILE A 29 5.50 -13.09 -14.61
C ILE A 29 5.73 -12.16 -15.80
N LEU A 30 5.74 -10.84 -15.58
CA LEU A 30 6.23 -9.86 -16.57
C LEU A 30 7.65 -10.18 -17.05
N ALA A 31 8.54 -10.58 -16.14
CA ALA A 31 9.93 -10.91 -16.48
C ALA A 31 10.08 -12.22 -17.27
N THR A 32 9.18 -13.19 -17.04
CA THR A 32 9.21 -14.52 -17.66
C THR A 32 8.53 -14.53 -19.03
N SER A 33 7.52 -13.67 -19.26
CA SER A 33 6.80 -13.57 -20.53
C SER A 33 7.58 -12.80 -21.61
N ARG A 34 8.76 -13.30 -21.99
CA ARG A 34 9.57 -12.81 -23.12
C ARG A 34 9.27 -13.62 -24.38
N GLY A 35 8.23 -13.26 -25.13
CA GLY A 35 7.94 -13.88 -26.44
C GLY A 35 6.50 -13.78 -26.95
N GLU A 36 5.52 -13.54 -26.07
CA GLU A 36 4.11 -13.33 -26.45
C GLU A 36 3.67 -11.88 -26.16
N GLN A 37 2.54 -11.46 -26.75
CA GLN A 37 1.91 -10.17 -26.44
C GLN A 37 1.72 -10.07 -24.93
N ILE A 38 2.37 -9.07 -24.32
CA ILE A 38 2.32 -8.86 -22.88
C ILE A 38 0.85 -8.63 -22.50
N ASN A 39 0.26 -9.58 -21.78
CA ASN A 39 -1.13 -9.50 -21.38
C ASN A 39 -1.30 -8.27 -20.45
N ALA A 40 -2.18 -7.36 -20.84
CA ALA A 40 -2.45 -6.10 -20.13
C ALA A 40 -2.82 -6.31 -18.65
N LEU A 41 -3.37 -7.49 -18.31
CA LEU A 41 -3.67 -7.88 -16.94
C LEU A 41 -2.43 -7.75 -16.03
N TRP A 42 -1.26 -8.17 -16.49
CA TRP A 42 -0.03 -8.13 -15.69
C TRP A 42 0.48 -6.72 -15.42
N ILE A 43 0.30 -5.81 -16.38
CA ILE A 43 0.65 -4.40 -16.22
C ILE A 43 -0.29 -3.76 -15.19
N ILE A 44 -1.59 -4.05 -15.26
CA ILE A 44 -2.59 -3.54 -14.32
C ILE A 44 -2.27 -4.04 -12.90
N VAL A 45 -2.00 -5.34 -12.71
CA VAL A 45 -1.68 -5.91 -11.40
C VAL A 45 -0.39 -5.31 -10.82
N ALA A 46 0.65 -5.14 -11.65
CA ALA A 46 1.89 -4.49 -11.23
C ALA A 46 1.64 -3.03 -10.78
N GLY A 47 0.88 -2.26 -11.57
CA GLY A 47 0.49 -0.89 -11.24
C GLY A 47 -0.36 -0.81 -9.98
N LEU A 48 -1.29 -1.75 -9.78
CA LEU A 48 -2.15 -1.81 -8.59
C LEU A 48 -1.32 -2.09 -7.33
N CYS A 49 -0.31 -2.97 -7.42
CA CYS A 49 0.61 -3.19 -6.31
C CYS A 49 1.48 -1.95 -6.00
N ALA A 50 2.01 -1.27 -7.02
CA ALA A 50 2.77 -0.04 -6.84
C ALA A 50 1.91 1.09 -6.22
N PHE A 51 0.64 1.18 -6.63
CA PHE A 51 -0.34 2.11 -6.07
C PHE A 51 -0.64 1.79 -4.59
N ALA A 52 -0.84 0.52 -4.24
CA ALA A 52 -1.10 0.11 -2.85
C ALA A 52 0.07 0.47 -1.91
N ILE A 53 1.31 0.27 -2.36
CA ILE A 53 2.51 0.65 -1.62
C ILE A 53 2.58 2.18 -1.47
N SER A 54 2.43 2.91 -2.57
CA SER A 54 2.45 4.37 -2.59
C SER A 54 1.37 4.96 -1.67
N TYR A 55 0.14 4.45 -1.74
CA TYR A 55 -0.97 4.87 -0.88
C TYR A 55 -0.59 4.78 0.59
N ARG A 56 0.01 3.68 1.05
CA ARG A 56 0.42 3.52 2.45
C ARG A 56 1.37 4.59 2.96
N PHE A 57 2.43 4.86 2.18
CA PHE A 57 3.46 5.82 2.57
C PHE A 57 2.96 7.25 2.41
N TYR A 58 2.21 7.50 1.33
CA TYR A 58 1.69 8.81 1.00
C TYR A 58 0.52 9.23 1.90
N SER A 59 -0.38 8.34 2.31
CA SER A 59 -1.51 8.69 3.18
C SER A 59 -1.07 9.30 4.52
N LYS A 60 0.02 8.80 5.11
CA LYS A 60 0.55 9.36 6.36
C LYS A 60 1.15 10.75 6.17
N TRP A 61 1.88 10.95 5.07
CA TRP A 61 2.44 12.25 4.73
C TRP A 61 1.34 13.25 4.37
N LEU A 62 0.33 12.82 3.61
CA LEU A 62 -0.81 13.64 3.24
C LEU A 62 -1.60 14.11 4.47
N ALA A 63 -1.85 13.21 5.42
CA ALA A 63 -2.56 13.54 6.66
C ALA A 63 -1.81 14.54 7.55
N SER A 64 -0.48 14.46 7.61
CA SER A 64 0.33 15.33 8.48
C SER A 64 0.73 16.65 7.82
N LYS A 65 1.03 16.64 6.51
CA LYS A 65 1.68 17.75 5.80
C LYS A 65 0.70 18.61 5.01
N VAL A 66 -0.37 18.02 4.48
CA VAL A 66 -1.36 18.73 3.65
C VAL A 66 -2.64 18.97 4.42
N LEU A 67 -3.17 17.94 5.07
CA LEU A 67 -4.45 18.03 5.78
C LEU A 67 -4.32 18.60 7.19
N LEU A 68 -3.09 18.66 7.75
CA LEU A 68 -2.80 19.07 9.14
C LEU A 68 -3.90 18.61 10.12
N LEU A 69 -4.30 17.33 10.01
CA LEU A 69 -5.37 16.76 10.82
C LEU A 69 -4.96 16.86 12.30
N ASN A 70 -5.51 17.87 12.96
CA ASN A 70 -5.26 18.15 14.35
C ASN A 70 -6.22 17.31 15.21
N ASP A 71 -5.77 16.12 15.59
CA ASP A 71 -6.51 15.20 16.48
C ASP A 71 -6.78 15.82 17.88
N GLN A 72 -6.18 16.98 18.20
CA GLN A 72 -6.41 17.70 19.46
C GLN A 72 -7.62 18.64 19.42
N ARG A 73 -8.25 18.83 18.25
CA ARG A 73 -9.57 19.46 18.11
C ARG A 73 -10.60 18.41 17.66
N ALA A 74 -10.74 17.34 18.41
CA ALA A 74 -12.01 16.62 18.40
C ALA A 74 -13.09 17.63 18.82
N THR A 75 -14.06 17.91 17.95
CA THR A 75 -15.22 18.74 18.31
C THR A 75 -15.85 18.11 19.55
N PRO A 76 -15.89 18.82 20.69
CA PRO A 76 -16.47 18.29 21.90
C PRO A 76 -17.97 18.16 21.64
N ALA A 77 -18.44 16.92 21.55
CA ALA A 77 -19.85 16.60 21.76
C ALA A 77 -20.09 16.50 23.27
#